data_AF-Q9MAL5-F1
#
_entry.id   AF-Q9MAL5-F1
#
_cell.length_a   1.000
_cell.length_b   1.000
_cell.length_c   1.000
_cell.angle_alpha   90.00
_cell.angle_beta   90.00
_cell.angle_gamma   90.00
#
_symmetry.space_group_name_H-M   'P 1'
#
loop_
_entity.id
_entity.type
_entity.pdbx_description
1 polymer ?
#
loop_
_entity_poly.entity_id
_entity_poly.type
_entity_poly.pdbx_seq_one_letter_code
_entity_poly.pdbx_strand_id
1 'polypeptide(L)'
;SFKRYITYKKDFNSLLLVLLKELVKNALKFEEIISGSNSGLPTIEVKIEELQTKAKEYDIADLRPFFSSTDFSKAHFELDHGRGMIKCPKRLITW
;
A
#
# COMPACT_ATOMS: atom_id res chain seq x y z
N SER A 1 12.20 -19.80 19.24
CA SER A 1 10.75 -19.83 19.49
C SER A 1 9.97 -19.19 18.35
N PHE A 2 9.13 -19.96 17.66
CA PHE A 2 8.31 -19.54 16.51
C PHE A 2 7.40 -18.33 16.78
N LYS A 3 6.94 -18.16 18.02
CA LYS A 3 6.08 -17.04 18.44
C LYS A 3 6.71 -15.66 18.17
N ARG A 4 8.02 -15.49 18.40
CA ARG A 4 8.72 -14.21 18.13
C ARG A 4 8.82 -13.90 16.64
N TYR A 5 9.04 -14.93 15.81
CA TYR A 5 9.10 -14.80 14.36
C TYR A 5 7.74 -14.40 13.76
N ILE A 6 6.64 -14.96 14.27
CA ILE A 6 5.28 -14.63 13.84
C ILE A 6 4.89 -13.20 14.22
N THR A 7 5.22 -12.76 15.45
CA THR A 7 4.97 -11.38 15.88
C THR A 7 5.71 -10.37 15.01
N TYR A 8 7.00 -10.59 14.76
CA TYR A 8 7.82 -9.72 13.92
C TYR A 8 7.28 -9.58 12.49
N LYS A 9 6.84 -10.69 11.87
CA LYS A 9 6.22 -10.67 10.54
C LYS A 9 4.90 -9.89 10.52
N LYS A 10 4.09 -10.00 11.58
CA LYS A 10 2.82 -9.27 11.70
C LYS A 10 3.05 -7.77 11.88
N ASP A 11 4.08 -7.40 12.65
CA ASP A 11 4.43 -6.00 12.90
C ASP A 11 4.91 -5.32 11.61
N PHE A 12 5.69 -6.03 10.79
CA PHE A 12 6.08 -5.54 9.46
C PHE A 12 4.91 -5.36 8.49
N ASN A 13 4.00 -6.33 8.42
CA ASN A 13 2.81 -6.18 7.58
C ASN A 13 1.96 -4.99 8.02
N SER A 14 1.84 -4.79 9.32
CA SER A 14 1.10 -3.65 9.89
C SER A 14 1.77 -2.32 9.55
N LEU A 15 3.11 -2.26 9.63
CA LEU A 15 3.89 -1.07 9.25
C LEU A 15 3.76 -0.78 7.74
N LEU A 16 3.97 -1.78 6.90
CA LEU A 16 3.84 -1.65 5.44
C LEU A 16 2.43 -1.20 5.03
N LEU A 17 1.41 -1.68 5.74
CA LEU A 17 0.04 -1.21 5.54
C LEU A 17 -0.09 0.28 5.82
N VAL A 18 0.45 0.76 6.95
CA VAL A 18 0.43 2.20 7.29
C VAL A 18 1.15 3.03 6.23
N LEU A 19 2.32 2.59 5.76
CA LEU A 19 3.09 3.28 4.73
C LEU A 19 2.33 3.35 3.40
N LEU A 20 1.74 2.23 2.95
CA LEU A 20 0.94 2.20 1.73
C LEU A 20 -0.30 3.09 1.84
N LYS A 21 -0.95 3.09 3.00
CA LYS A 21 -2.09 3.96 3.29
C LYS A 21 -1.72 5.44 3.16
N GLU A 22 -0.58 5.83 3.72
CA GLU A 22 -0.05 7.19 3.60
C GLU A 22 0.24 7.57 2.13
N LEU A 23 0.88 6.69 1.37
CA LEU A 23 1.13 6.90 -0.06
C LEU A 23 -0.16 7.12 -0.84
N VAL A 24 -1.19 6.31 -0.61
CA VAL A 24 -2.49 6.44 -1.26
C VAL A 24 -3.17 7.76 -0.88
N LYS A 25 -3.09 8.19 0.38
CA LYS A 25 -3.62 9.50 0.81
C LYS A 25 -2.89 10.66 0.13
N ASN A 26 -1.58 10.57 -0.02
CA ASN A 26 -0.79 11.59 -0.69
C ASN A 26 -1.12 11.64 -2.19
N ALA A 27 -1.24 10.47 -2.84
CA ALA A 27 -1.67 10.37 -4.23
C ALA A 27 -3.08 10.94 -4.44
N LEU A 28 -4.02 10.65 -3.54
CA LEU A 28 -5.38 11.20 -3.57
C LEU A 28 -5.36 12.73 -3.45
N LYS A 29 -4.66 13.29 -2.46
CA LYS A 29 -4.56 14.76 -2.28
C LYS A 29 -3.91 15.44 -3.49
N PHE A 30 -2.85 14.85 -4.03
CA PHE A 30 -2.17 15.38 -5.20
C PHE A 30 -3.09 15.39 -6.42
N GLU A 31 -3.84 14.30 -6.61
CA GLU A 31 -4.82 14.19 -7.68
C GLU A 31 -5.95 15.23 -7.54
N GLU A 32 -6.49 15.43 -6.33
CA GLU A 32 -7.49 16.47 -6.03
C GLU A 32 -6.96 17.88 -6.33
N ILE A 33 -5.68 18.14 -6.04
CA ILE A 33 -5.05 19.44 -6.32
C ILE A 33 -4.86 19.66 -7.82
N ILE A 34 -4.42 18.65 -8.57
CA ILE A 34 -4.10 18.80 -10.01
C ILE A 34 -5.32 18.75 -10.91
N SER A 35 -6.22 17.79 -10.69
CA SER A 35 -7.37 17.53 -11.57
C SER A 35 -8.66 18.19 -11.08
N GLY A 36 -8.64 18.85 -9.91
CA GLY A 36 -9.85 19.16 -9.16
C GLY A 36 -10.56 17.88 -8.68
N SER A 37 -11.72 18.01 -8.04
CA SER A 37 -12.53 16.88 -7.52
C SER A 37 -13.06 15.89 -8.58
N ASN A 38 -12.52 15.91 -9.79
CA ASN A 38 -13.10 15.27 -10.98
C ASN A 38 -12.09 14.50 -11.83
N SER A 39 -11.02 13.98 -11.24
CA SER A 39 -10.32 12.88 -11.90
C SER A 39 -11.26 11.68 -11.92
N GLY A 40 -11.83 11.41 -13.09
CA GLY A 40 -12.82 10.34 -13.32
C GLY A 40 -12.26 8.93 -13.15
N LEU A 41 -11.05 8.77 -12.61
CA LEU A 41 -10.46 7.47 -12.34
C LEU A 41 -11.04 6.90 -11.04
N PRO A 42 -11.69 5.73 -11.06
CA PRO A 42 -12.31 5.14 -9.88
C PRO A 42 -11.29 4.55 -8.87
N THR A 43 -10.01 4.51 -9.24
CA THR A 43 -8.93 3.87 -8.50
C THR A 43 -7.72 4.79 -8.39
N ILE A 44 -7.05 4.77 -7.23
CA ILE A 44 -5.71 5.31 -7.05
C ILE A 44 -4.68 4.25 -7.41
N GLU A 45 -3.66 4.63 -8.18
CA GLU A 45 -2.50 3.79 -8.47
C GLU A 45 -1.29 4.31 -7.69
N VAL A 46 -0.59 3.43 -6.99
CA VAL A 46 0.68 3.71 -6.29
C VAL A 46 1.74 2.76 -6.82
N LYS A 47 2.94 3.25 -7.11
CA LYS A 47 4.05 2.40 -7.57
C LYS A 47 4.54 1.49 -6.45
N ILE A 48 4.81 0.22 -6.76
CA ILE A 48 5.46 -0.70 -5.81
C ILE A 48 6.81 -0.14 -5.35
N GLU A 49 7.54 0.49 -6.25
CA GLU A 49 8.85 1.10 -5.99
C GLU A 49 8.80 2.19 -4.90
N GLU A 50 7.71 2.97 -4.84
CA GLU A 50 7.55 3.99 -3.80
C GLU A 50 7.36 3.35 -2.42
N LEU A 51 6.54 2.31 -2.34
CA LEU A 51 6.39 1.53 -1.11
C LEU A 51 7.71 0.85 -0.73
N GLN A 52 8.45 0.32 -1.71
CA GLN A 52 9.74 -0.33 -1.47
C GLN A 52 10.79 0.65 -0.97
N THR A 53 10.80 1.88 -1.48
CA THR A 53 11.71 2.93 -1.04
C THR A 53 11.44 3.30 0.42
N LYS A 54 10.17 3.55 0.78
CA LYS A 54 9.78 3.78 2.18
C LYS A 54 10.10 2.57 3.07
N ALA A 55 9.85 1.35 2.60
CA ALA A 55 10.11 0.13 3.36
C ALA A 55 11.61 -0.09 3.65
N LYS A 56 12.50 0.29 2.74
CA LYS A 56 13.96 0.21 2.95
C LYS A 56 14.44 1.06 4.11
N GLU A 57 13.79 2.18 4.42
CA GLU A 57 14.12 3.02 5.59
C GLU A 57 13.91 2.27 6.92
N TYR A 58 13.07 1.23 6.90
CA TYR A 58 12.79 0.36 8.04
C TYR A 58 13.49 -1.01 7.94
N ASP A 59 14.50 -1.12 7.06
CA ASP A 59 15.25 -2.36 6.79
C ASP A 59 14.37 -3.52 6.27
N ILE A 60 13.29 -3.18 5.56
CA ILE A 60 12.39 -4.15 4.92
C ILE A 60 12.74 -4.25 3.43
N ALA A 61 13.45 -5.31 3.07
CA ALA A 61 13.85 -5.55 1.68
C ALA A 61 12.79 -6.30 0.85
N ASP A 62 11.99 -7.17 1.49
CA ASP A 62 11.04 -8.06 0.80
C ASP A 62 9.58 -7.73 1.14
N LEU A 63 8.85 -7.26 0.13
CA LEU A 63 7.43 -6.92 0.22
C LEU A 63 6.50 -8.08 -0.16
N ARG A 64 7.02 -9.17 -0.73
CA ARG A 64 6.21 -10.32 -1.17
C ARG A 64 5.32 -10.89 -0.05
N PRO A 65 5.81 -11.05 1.20
CA PRO A 65 4.97 -11.55 2.29
C PRO A 65 3.78 -10.64 2.61
N PHE A 66 3.94 -9.32 2.42
CA PHE A 66 2.89 -8.34 2.63
C PHE A 66 1.82 -8.40 1.54
N PHE A 67 2.19 -8.53 0.28
CA PHE A 67 1.23 -8.67 -0.82
C PHE A 67 0.38 -9.94 -0.72
N SER A 68 0.92 -11.02 -0.16
CA SER A 68 0.17 -12.24 0.15
C SER A 68 -0.60 -12.21 1.48
N SER A 69 -0.49 -11.13 2.25
CA SER A 69 -1.07 -11.06 3.60
C SER A 69 -2.56 -10.77 3.57
N THR A 70 -3.27 -11.20 4.62
CA THR A 70 -4.68 -10.85 4.81
C THR A 70 -4.89 -9.35 5.02
N ASP A 71 -3.87 -8.64 5.50
CA ASP A 71 -3.99 -7.21 5.79
C ASP A 71 -4.05 -6.38 4.49
N PHE A 72 -3.30 -6.81 3.47
CA PHE A 72 -3.34 -6.22 2.13
C PHE A 72 -4.70 -6.45 1.45
N SER A 73 -5.21 -7.68 1.47
CA SER A 73 -6.50 -8.00 0.83
C SER A 73 -7.70 -7.41 1.58
N LYS A 74 -7.68 -7.36 2.92
CA LYS A 74 -8.72 -6.70 3.73
C LYS A 74 -8.82 -5.20 3.48
N ALA A 75 -7.71 -4.57 3.12
CA ALA A 75 -7.69 -3.15 2.75
C ALA A 75 -8.08 -2.91 1.28
N HIS A 76 -8.53 -3.95 0.56
CA HIS A 76 -8.96 -3.90 -0.84
C HIS A 76 -7.89 -3.38 -1.81
N PHE A 77 -6.62 -3.65 -1.50
CA PHE A 77 -5.53 -3.39 -2.43
C PHE A 77 -5.39 -4.53 -3.43
N GLU A 78 -5.07 -4.17 -4.67
CA GLU A 78 -4.82 -5.10 -5.76
C GLU A 78 -3.43 -4.86 -6.34
N LEU A 79 -2.69 -5.94 -6.61
CA LEU A 79 -1.34 -5.86 -7.16
C LEU A 79 -1.35 -6.11 -8.67
N ASP A 80 -1.00 -5.09 -9.45
CA ASP A 80 -0.76 -5.19 -10.88
C ASP A 80 0.72 -5.50 -11.12
N HIS A 81 1.04 -6.79 -11.17
CA HIS A 81 2.40 -7.29 -11.41
C HIS A 81 2.94 -6.90 -12.78
N GLY A 82 2.07 -6.70 -13.78
CA GLY A 82 2.48 -6.35 -15.14
C GLY A 82 2.98 -4.91 -15.24
N ARG A 83 2.39 -4.00 -14.46
CA ARG A 83 2.78 -2.58 -14.44
C ARG A 83 3.63 -2.17 -13.23
N GLY A 84 3.80 -3.06 -12.25
CA GLY A 84 4.49 -2.73 -11.00
C GLY A 84 3.71 -1.73 -10.13
N MET A 85 2.38 -1.82 -10.16
CA MET A 85 1.47 -0.86 -9.52
C MET A 85 0.59 -1.56 -8.47
N ILE A 86 0.23 -0.82 -7.43
CA ILE A 86 -0.75 -1.18 -6.42
C ILE A 86 -1.98 -0.32 -6.67
N LYS A 87 -3.13 -0.95 -6.89
CA LYS A 87 -4.41 -0.28 -7.14
C LYS A 87 -5.26 -0.30 -5.88
N CYS A 88 -5.92 0.81 -5.61
CA CYS A 88 -6.90 0.93 -4.52
C CYS A 88 -8.16 1.63 -5.04
N PRO A 89 -9.35 1.02 -4.90
CA PRO A 89 -10.60 1.70 -5.24
C PRO A 89 -10.89 2.88 -4.31
N LYS A 90 -11.08 4.08 -4.86
CA LYS A 90 -11.31 5.31 -4.08
C LYS A 90 -12.48 5.19 -3.12
N ARG A 91 -13.57 4.56 -3.56
CA ARG A 91 -14.79 4.33 -2.77
C ARG A 91 -14.57 3.52 -1.48
N LEU A 92 -13.47 2.76 -1.41
CA LEU A 92 -13.15 1.89 -0.27
C LEU A 92 -12.09 2.51 0.66
N ILE A 93 -11.61 3.71 0.34
CA ILE A 93 -10.69 4.47 1.20
C ILE A 93 -11.54 5.14 2.29
N THR A 94 -11.74 4.44 3.40
CA THR A 94 -12.54 4.89 4.55
C THR A 94 -11.70 5.23 5.78
N TRP A 95 -10.37 5.21 5.66
CA TRP A 95 -9.40 5.29 6.75
C TRP A 95 -8.42 6.46 6.59
#